data_AF-A0A6M3JPE8-F1
#
_entry.id   AF-A0A6M3JPE8-F1
#
_cell.length_a   1.000
_cell.length_b   1.000
_cell.length_c   1.000
_cell.angle_alpha   90.00
_cell.angle_beta   90.00
_cell.angle_gamma   90.00
#
_symmetry.space_group_name_H-M   'P 1'
#
loop_
_entity.id
_entity.type
_entity.pdbx_description
1 polymer ?
#
loop_
_entity_poly.entity_id
_entity_poly.type
_entity_poly.pdbx_seq_one_letter_code
_entity_poly.pdbx_strand_id
1 'polypeptide(L)'
;MNCAEVYKIFFDPGEVTEIRAYGLKKANAAWEGWAGGTGVVYGYFNNAEAFGRAAEALDRAKAPGIYFTLNPVVPDLLARAVNRLKARS
;
A
#
# COMPACT_ATOMS: atom_id res chain seq x y z
N MET A 1 -0.73 -12.79 13.80
CA MET A 1 -1.47 -12.51 12.56
C MET A 1 -0.59 -11.64 11.69
N ASN A 2 -0.28 -12.05 10.46
CA ASN A 2 0.52 -11.22 9.53
C ASN A 2 -0.41 -10.28 8.75
N CYS A 3 0.16 -9.33 8.01
CA CYS A 3 -0.64 -8.34 7.27
C CYS A 3 -1.47 -8.95 6.13
N ALA A 4 -1.11 -10.14 5.62
CA ALA A 4 -1.92 -10.84 4.63
C ALA A 4 -3.20 -11.43 5.24
N GLU A 5 -3.15 -11.95 6.47
CA GLU A 5 -4.34 -12.42 7.17
C GLU A 5 -5.31 -11.27 7.52
N VAL A 6 -4.79 -10.07 7.78
CA VAL A 6 -5.62 -8.87 7.97
C VAL A 6 -6.44 -8.58 6.72
N TYR A 7 -5.85 -8.65 5.51
CA TYR A 7 -6.57 -8.45 4.25
C TYR A 7 -7.81 -9.36 4.14
N LYS A 8 -7.65 -10.65 4.46
CA LYS A 8 -8.70 -11.66 4.32
C LYS A 8 -9.89 -11.44 5.27
N ILE A 9 -9.75 -10.60 6.28
CA ILE A 9 -10.84 -10.23 7.20
C ILE A 9 -11.73 -9.15 6.58
N PHE A 10 -11.15 -8.26 5.76
CA PHE A 10 -11.83 -7.05 5.28
C PHE A 10 -12.25 -7.12 3.81
N PHE A 11 -11.67 -8.02 3.01
CA PHE A 11 -11.87 -8.04 1.56
C PHE A 11 -12.14 -9.43 1.01
N ASP A 12 -13.06 -9.48 0.07
CA ASP A 12 -13.31 -10.66 -0.74
C ASP A 12 -12.27 -10.81 -1.87
N PRO A 13 -12.04 -12.04 -2.37
CA PRO A 13 -11.16 -12.27 -3.51
C PRO A 13 -11.57 -11.42 -4.74
N GLY A 14 -10.63 -10.65 -5.28
CA GLY A 14 -10.84 -9.80 -6.46
C GLY A 14 -11.21 -8.35 -6.16
N GLU A 15 -11.58 -8.03 -4.91
CA GLU A 15 -11.73 -6.64 -4.49
C GLU A 15 -10.40 -5.91 -4.50
N VAL A 16 -10.42 -4.61 -4.80
CA VAL A 16 -9.23 -3.77 -4.80
C VAL A 16 -9.25 -2.86 -3.59
N THR A 17 -8.17 -2.84 -2.81
CA THR A 17 -7.98 -1.91 -1.70
C THR A 17 -6.74 -1.05 -1.91
N GLU A 18 -6.76 0.16 -1.34
CA GLU A 18 -5.62 1.06 -1.33
C GLU A 18 -4.90 1.00 0.02
N ILE A 19 -3.57 0.84 0.01
CA ILE A 19 -2.72 1.14 1.16
C ILE A 19 -2.15 2.55 1.00
N ARG A 20 -2.07 3.31 2.09
CA ARG A 20 -1.34 4.58 2.17
C ARG A 20 -0.46 4.69 3.41
N ALA A 21 0.67 5.37 3.25
CA ALA A 21 1.57 5.77 4.32
C ALA A 21 2.02 7.23 4.13
N TYR A 22 2.29 7.91 5.25
CA TYR A 22 2.68 9.33 5.29
C TYR A 22 4.05 9.53 5.93
N GLY A 23 4.66 10.70 5.71
CA GLY A 23 5.90 11.09 6.38
C GLY A 23 7.17 10.38 5.88
N LEU A 24 7.06 9.65 4.77
CA LEU A 24 8.18 8.96 4.13
C LEU A 24 9.02 9.93 3.31
N LYS A 25 10.30 9.64 3.17
CA LYS A 25 11.27 10.54 2.52
C LYS A 25 12.21 9.77 1.62
N LYS A 26 12.65 10.44 0.55
CA LYS A 26 13.64 9.95 -0.41
C LYS A 26 13.15 8.72 -1.18
N ALA A 27 14.03 8.16 -2.00
CA ALA A 27 13.81 6.85 -2.62
C ALA A 27 14.07 5.73 -1.59
N ASN A 28 13.36 4.62 -1.75
CA ASN A 28 13.53 3.41 -0.95
C ASN A 28 13.16 2.19 -1.80
N ALA A 29 13.80 1.04 -1.56
CA ALA A 29 13.47 -0.20 -2.28
C ALA A 29 12.00 -0.65 -2.09
N ALA A 30 11.33 -0.17 -1.03
CA ALA A 30 9.94 -0.49 -0.76
C ALA A 30 8.94 0.21 -1.69
N TRP A 31 9.30 1.30 -2.38
CA TRP A 31 8.39 2.01 -3.28
C TRP A 31 9.09 2.56 -4.54
N GLU A 32 8.32 2.69 -5.61
CA GLU A 32 8.75 3.33 -6.84
C GLU A 32 8.71 4.86 -6.70
N GLY A 33 9.77 5.56 -7.12
CA GLY A 33 9.83 7.02 -7.12
C GLY A 33 10.43 7.65 -5.86
N TRP A 34 10.39 8.99 -5.80
CA TRP A 34 10.97 9.78 -4.72
C TRP A 34 9.88 10.34 -3.79
N ALA A 35 9.88 9.96 -2.52
CA ALA A 35 9.00 10.56 -1.53
C ALA A 35 9.54 11.93 -1.09
N GLY A 36 8.90 13.01 -1.54
CA GLY A 36 9.19 14.40 -1.15
C GLY A 36 7.92 15.12 -0.71
N GLY A 37 8.06 16.37 -0.24
CA GLY A 37 6.91 17.19 0.16
C GLY A 37 6.02 16.53 1.22
N THR A 38 4.82 16.10 0.82
CA THR A 38 3.85 15.41 1.69
C THR A 38 4.31 14.03 2.18
N GLY A 39 5.31 13.44 1.53
CA GLY A 39 5.89 12.15 1.93
C GLY A 39 4.89 10.98 1.87
N VAL A 40 4.00 11.01 0.87
CA VAL A 40 2.92 10.02 0.71
C VAL A 40 3.42 8.88 -0.16
N VAL A 41 3.23 7.65 0.30
CA VAL A 41 3.41 6.44 -0.49
C VAL A 41 2.08 5.68 -0.51
N TYR A 42 1.69 5.17 -1.67
CA TYR A 42 0.41 4.51 -1.87
C TYR A 42 0.52 3.32 -2.82
N GLY A 43 -0.44 2.41 -2.78
CA GLY A 43 -0.52 1.29 -3.71
C GLY A 43 -1.92 0.68 -3.75
N TYR A 44 -2.22 -0.03 -4.82
CA TYR A 44 -3.51 -0.70 -5.01
C TYR A 44 -3.30 -2.21 -5.11
N PHE A 45 -4.09 -2.98 -4.38
CA PHE A 45 -3.88 -4.42 -4.21
C PHE A 45 -5.18 -5.18 -4.37
N ASN A 46 -5.10 -6.33 -5.05
CA ASN A 46 -6.22 -7.24 -5.25
C ASN A 46 -5.94 -8.66 -4.71
N ASN A 47 -4.86 -8.83 -3.95
CA ASN A 47 -4.51 -10.08 -3.31
C ASN A 47 -3.79 -9.85 -1.97
N ALA A 48 -4.07 -10.74 -1.03
CA ALA A 48 -3.60 -10.65 0.35
C ALA A 48 -2.06 -10.66 0.48
N GLU A 49 -1.37 -11.43 -0.35
CA GLU A 49 0.09 -11.57 -0.21
C GLU A 49 0.83 -10.30 -0.61
N ALA A 50 0.48 -9.71 -1.75
CA ALA A 50 1.10 -8.46 -2.20
C ALA A 50 0.79 -7.31 -1.24
N PHE A 51 -0.46 -7.24 -0.75
CA PHE A 51 -0.87 -6.30 0.28
C PHE A 51 -0.02 -6.47 1.55
N GLY A 52 0.10 -7.70 2.05
CA GLY A 52 0.86 -8.00 3.27
C GLY A 52 2.33 -7.63 3.15
N ARG A 53 2.99 -8.02 2.06
CA ARG A 53 4.38 -7.66 1.80
C ARG A 53 4.59 -6.15 1.73
N ALA A 54 3.66 -5.42 1.12
CA ALA A 54 3.72 -3.96 1.03
C ALA A 54 3.54 -3.29 2.40
N ALA A 55 2.56 -3.73 3.19
CA ALA A 55 2.35 -3.22 4.56
C ALA A 55 3.58 -3.44 5.44
N GLU A 56 4.16 -4.65 5.41
CA GLU A 56 5.38 -4.96 6.16
C GLU A 56 6.60 -4.17 5.65
N ALA A 57 6.69 -3.90 4.34
CA ALA A 57 7.75 -3.07 3.79
C ALA A 57 7.66 -1.61 4.28
N LEU A 58 6.45 -1.06 4.39
CA LEU A 58 6.21 0.26 4.95
C LEU A 58 6.54 0.30 6.45
N ASP A 59 6.20 -0.75 7.20
CA ASP A 59 6.53 -0.87 8.62
C ASP A 59 8.05 -0.94 8.85
N ARG A 60 8.75 -1.76 8.04
CA ARG A 60 10.23 -1.80 8.04
C ARG A 60 10.85 -0.47 7.66
N ALA A 61 10.23 0.29 6.76
CA ALA A 61 10.64 1.65 6.41
C ALA A 61 10.31 2.69 7.49
N LYS A 62 9.76 2.26 8.64
CA LYS A 62 9.41 3.11 9.79
C LYS A 62 8.44 4.23 9.39
N ALA A 63 7.47 3.90 8.54
CA ALA A 63 6.37 4.80 8.24
C ALA A 63 5.67 5.22 9.54
N PRO A 64 5.55 6.52 9.85
CA PRO A 64 4.84 7.02 11.03
C PRO A 64 3.38 6.56 11.15
N GLY A 65 2.74 6.27 10.02
CA GLY A 65 1.39 5.72 9.99
C GLY A 65 1.12 5.02 8.66
N ILE A 66 0.50 3.84 8.76
CA ILE A 66 0.09 3.00 7.64
C ILE A 66 -1.40 2.71 7.83
N TYR A 67 -2.19 2.93 6.79
CA TYR A 67 -3.61 2.63 6.80
C TYR A 67 -4.05 2.15 5.42
N PHE A 68 -5.23 1.55 5.36
CA PHE A 68 -5.84 1.11 4.12
C PHE A 68 -7.32 1.48 4.09
N THR A 69 -7.92 1.51 2.90
CA THR A 69 -9.35 1.82 2.74
C THR A 69 -10.19 0.59 3.03
N LEU A 70 -11.10 0.69 4.01
CA LEU A 70 -12.04 -0.41 4.33
C LEU A 70 -13.02 -0.67 3.19
N ASN A 71 -13.45 0.38 2.48
CA ASN A 71 -14.27 0.22 1.30
C ASN A 71 -13.37 -0.15 0.11
N PRO A 72 -13.69 -1.23 -0.63
CA PRO A 72 -13.05 -1.50 -1.90
C PRO A 72 -13.13 -0.28 -2.82
N VAL A 73 -12.08 -0.08 -3.61
CA VAL A 73 -11.97 1.00 -4.59
C VAL A 73 -12.27 0.50 -6.00
N VAL A 74 -12.47 1.43 -6.94
CA VAL A 74 -12.70 1.09 -8.35
C VAL A 74 -11.50 0.27 -8.88
N PRO A 75 -11.73 -0.91 -9.49
CA PRO A 75 -10.65 -1.79 -9.93
C PRO A 75 -9.65 -1.15 -10.90
N ASP A 76 -10.07 -0.18 -11.70
CA ASP A 76 -9.22 0.58 -12.62
C ASP A 76 -8.04 1.29 -11.93
N LEU A 77 -8.17 1.58 -10.62
CA LEU A 77 -7.06 2.14 -9.85
C LEU A 77 -5.90 1.16 -9.72
N LEU A 78 -6.16 -0.16 -9.78
CA LEU A 78 -5.12 -1.18 -9.75
C LEU A 78 -4.06 -0.91 -10.82
N ALA A 79 -4.45 -0.51 -12.02
CA ALA A 79 -3.52 -0.21 -13.12
C ALA A 79 -2.48 0.87 -12.77
N ARG A 80 -2.82 1.80 -11.86
CA ARG A 80 -1.93 2.90 -11.46
C ARG A 80 -0.73 2.42 -10.64
N ALA A 81 -0.93 1.37 -9.84
CA ALA A 81 0.07 0.81 -8.96
C ALA A 81 -0.17 -0.69 -8.71
N VAL A 82 -0.24 -1.48 -9.79
CA VAL A 82 -0.62 -2.91 -9.76
C VAL A 82 0.25 -3.64 -8.75
N ASN A 83 -0.33 -3.95 -7.59
CA ASN A 83 0.28 -4.71 -6.52
C ASN A 83 1.67 -4.19 -6.08
N ARG A 84 1.87 -2.87 -6.11
CA ARG A 84 3.13 -2.22 -5.70
C ARG A 84 2.90 -0.86 -5.07
N LEU A 85 3.90 -0.38 -4.34
CA LEU A 85 3.90 0.95 -3.73
C LEU A 85 4.57 1.98 -4.64
N LYS A 86 3.99 3.18 -4.71
CA LYS A 86 4.52 4.34 -5.42
C LYS A 86 4.56 5.55 -4.50
N ALA A 87 5.62 6.33 -4.59
CA ALA A 87 5.67 7.66 -4.00
C ALA A 87 4.75 8.60 -4.80
N ARG A 88 3.95 9.38 -4.08
CA ARG A 88 3.27 10.53 -4.64
C ARG A 88 4.27 11.68 -4.68
N SER A 89 4.77 11.97 -5.87
CA SER A 89 5.59 13.14 -6.18
C SER A 89 4.73 14.40 -6.26
#